data_AF-A0A368U4D4-F1
#
_entry.id   AF-A0A368U4D4-F1
#
_cell.length_a   1.000
_cell.length_b   1.000
_cell.length_c   1.000
_cell.angle_alpha   90.00
_cell.angle_beta   90.00
_cell.angle_gamma   90.00
#
_symmetry.space_group_name_H-M   'P 1'
#
loop_
_entity.id
_entity.type
_entity.pdbx_description
1 polymer ?
#
loop_
_entity_poly.entity_id
_entity_poly.type
_entity_poly.pdbx_seq_one_letter_code
_entity_poly.pdbx_strand_id
1 'polypeptide(L)'
;MSSTSPFIDKRIFEFLLSPENAQFTVRSLRDQYMEQYGIEAQHSTALRRFIYERIRVLITAGLIEKDREQRKRDQLFHVMPSLKEAELCLEGECFEAWHQRLAPHLEEKQKASTVSESTDQEKKGDGHNESTSHATLEKKLKETKSEFFAALGEAETFQQLMSDYPELKPGITLDYRDAHERSSRLLGNVSALEKALHRLGAP
;
A
#
# COMPACT_ATOMS: atom_id res chain seq x y z
N MET A 1 15.60 -19.99 1.38
CA MET A 1 15.50 -18.63 1.93
C MET A 1 15.23 -17.74 0.75
N SER A 2 13.97 -17.42 0.47
CA SER A 2 13.62 -16.61 -0.70
C SER A 2 13.89 -15.15 -0.33
N SER A 3 15.02 -14.62 -0.77
CA SER A 3 15.33 -13.20 -0.73
C SER A 3 14.38 -12.49 -1.70
N THR A 4 13.17 -12.20 -1.26
CA THR A 4 12.26 -11.37 -2.07
C THR A 4 12.82 -9.96 -2.07
N SER A 5 13.37 -9.53 -3.21
CA SER A 5 13.82 -8.16 -3.43
C SER A 5 12.69 -7.19 -3.05
N PRO A 6 12.95 -6.23 -2.17
CA PRO A 6 11.91 -5.32 -1.75
C PRO A 6 11.52 -4.40 -2.93
N PHE A 7 10.21 -4.29 -3.16
CA PHE A 7 9.65 -3.39 -4.14
C PHE A 7 9.63 -1.97 -3.57
N ILE A 8 10.31 -1.04 -4.24
CA ILE A 8 10.38 0.35 -3.82
C ILE A 8 10.16 1.28 -5.00
N ASP A 9 9.49 2.40 -4.74
CA ASP A 9 9.39 3.49 -5.70
C ASP A 9 10.80 4.00 -6.02
N LYS A 10 11.16 3.98 -7.31
CA LYS A 10 12.41 4.52 -7.83
C LYS A 10 12.73 5.91 -7.29
N ARG A 11 11.73 6.78 -7.13
CA ARG A 11 11.90 8.15 -6.65
C ARG A 11 12.41 8.21 -5.20
N ILE A 12 11.84 7.38 -4.33
CA ILE A 12 12.29 7.27 -2.94
C ILE A 12 13.70 6.70 -2.89
N PHE A 13 13.98 5.69 -3.72
CA PHE A 13 15.31 5.10 -3.80
C PHE A 13 16.37 6.13 -4.24
N GLU A 14 16.10 6.94 -5.25
CA GLU A 14 17.00 8.02 -5.70
C GLU A 14 17.31 9.01 -4.58
N PHE A 15 16.30 9.43 -3.79
CA PHE A 15 16.55 10.30 -2.64
C PHE A 15 17.44 9.64 -1.58
N LEU A 16 17.23 8.37 -1.28
CA LEU A 16 18.02 7.63 -0.28
C LEU A 16 19.48 7.41 -0.72
N LEU A 17 19.74 7.42 -2.03
CA LEU A 17 21.10 7.36 -2.57
C LEU A 17 21.84 8.69 -2.48
N SER A 18 21.12 9.82 -2.32
CA SER A 18 21.74 11.13 -2.16
C SER A 18 22.56 11.18 -0.86
N PRO A 19 23.83 11.64 -0.89
CA PRO A 19 24.67 11.69 0.31
C PRO A 19 24.10 12.61 1.40
N GLU A 20 23.30 13.61 1.03
CA GLU A 20 22.60 14.49 1.98
C GLU A 20 21.53 13.76 2.81
N ASN A 21 21.06 12.62 2.32
CA ASN A 21 20.06 11.77 2.95
C ASN A 21 20.66 10.50 3.56
N ALA A 22 21.98 10.42 3.71
CA ALA A 22 22.64 9.32 4.43
C ALA A 22 22.05 9.15 5.84
N GLN A 23 21.66 10.28 6.46
CA GLN A 23 20.85 10.34 7.67
C GLN A 23 19.64 11.19 7.37
N PHE A 24 18.44 10.67 7.62
CA PHE A 24 17.22 11.38 7.27
C PHE A 24 16.12 11.18 8.31
N THR A 25 15.18 12.10 8.32
CA THR A 25 13.90 11.92 9.00
C THR A 25 12.83 11.72 7.92
N VAL A 26 11.73 11.04 8.27
CA VAL A 26 10.60 10.93 7.33
C VAL A 26 10.06 12.32 6.94
N ARG A 27 10.20 13.32 7.82
CA ARG A 27 9.82 14.71 7.53
C ARG A 27 10.71 15.30 6.44
N SER A 28 12.03 15.26 6.61
CA SER A 28 12.97 15.84 5.63
C SER A 28 12.85 15.17 4.27
N LEU A 29 12.71 13.85 4.25
CA LEU A 29 12.54 13.09 3.01
C LEU A 29 11.21 13.42 2.30
N ARG A 30 10.13 13.61 3.08
CA ARG A 30 8.84 14.07 2.55
C ARG A 30 8.95 15.46 1.94
N ASP A 31 9.57 16.39 2.65
CA ASP A 31 9.66 17.78 2.20
C ASP A 31 10.45 17.89 0.90
N GLN A 32 11.58 17.18 0.79
CA GLN A 32 12.33 17.06 -0.47
C GLN A 32 11.52 16.41 -1.59
N TYR A 33 10.78 15.33 -1.28
CA TYR A 33 9.92 14.68 -2.26
C TYR A 33 8.84 15.64 -2.79
N MET A 34 8.22 16.43 -1.91
CA MET A 34 7.22 17.42 -2.30
C MET A 34 7.80 18.51 -3.19
N GLU A 35 8.97 19.03 -2.83
CA GLU A 35 9.67 20.08 -3.59
C GLU A 35 10.07 19.60 -4.99
N GLN A 36 10.64 18.40 -5.09
CA GLN A 36 11.14 17.85 -6.36
C GLN A 36 10.03 17.46 -7.33
N TYR A 37 8.92 16.89 -6.83
CA TYR A 37 7.84 16.37 -7.67
C TYR A 37 6.58 17.26 -7.67
N GLY A 38 6.63 18.43 -7.04
CA GLY A 38 5.53 19.39 -7.01
C GLY A 38 4.27 18.83 -6.33
N ILE A 39 4.42 18.02 -5.29
CA ILE A 39 3.28 17.44 -4.57
C ILE A 39 2.63 18.51 -3.71
N GLU A 40 1.32 18.69 -3.89
CA GLU A 40 0.55 19.68 -3.14
C GLU A 40 0.56 19.42 -1.63
N ALA A 41 0.53 20.51 -0.84
CA ALA A 41 0.55 20.43 0.63
C ALA A 41 -0.62 19.62 1.21
N GLN A 42 -1.76 19.57 0.52
CA GLN A 42 -2.91 18.76 0.91
C GLN A 42 -2.59 17.25 0.99
N HIS A 43 -1.61 16.80 0.19
CA HIS A 43 -1.18 15.41 0.15
C HIS A 43 -0.04 15.09 1.12
N SER A 44 0.44 16.05 1.91
CA SER A 44 1.60 15.89 2.80
C SER A 44 1.45 14.73 3.80
N THR A 45 0.26 14.55 4.38
CA THR A 45 -0.01 13.46 5.32
C THR A 45 0.00 12.10 4.63
N ALA A 46 -0.60 12.02 3.45
CA ALA A 46 -0.65 10.79 2.67
C ALA A 46 0.75 10.41 2.17
N LEU A 47 1.52 11.39 1.68
CA LEU A 47 2.91 11.20 1.27
C LEU A 47 3.81 10.75 2.42
N ARG A 48 3.61 11.29 3.63
CA ARG A 48 4.33 10.83 4.83
C ARG A 48 4.09 9.34 5.09
N ARG A 49 2.83 8.90 4.97
CA ARG A 49 2.45 7.48 5.14
C ARG A 49 3.06 6.62 4.04
N PHE A 50 2.96 7.04 2.78
CA PHE A 50 3.57 6.36 1.63
C PHE A 50 5.07 6.13 1.84
N ILE A 51 5.81 7.18 2.16
CA ILE A 51 7.26 7.12 2.43
C ILE A 51 7.53 6.16 3.58
N TYR A 52 6.81 6.30 4.70
CA TYR A 52 7.03 5.44 5.87
C TYR A 52 6.79 3.95 5.57
N GLU A 53 5.77 3.61 4.78
CA GLU A 53 5.52 2.23 4.34
C GLU A 53 6.71 1.66 3.56
N ARG A 54 7.31 2.44 2.64
CA ARG A 54 8.51 2.02 1.90
C ARG A 54 9.74 1.91 2.79
N ILE A 55 9.95 2.85 3.70
CA ILE A 55 11.05 2.79 4.68
C ILE A 55 10.93 1.55 5.58
N ARG A 56 9.73 1.17 6.02
CA ARG A 56 9.53 -0.06 6.82
C ARG A 56 9.95 -1.34 6.09
N VAL A 57 9.70 -1.40 4.78
CA VAL A 57 10.15 -2.54 3.95
C VAL A 57 11.68 -2.59 3.93
N LEU A 58 12.33 -1.44 3.73
CA LEU A 58 13.80 -1.36 3.73
C LEU A 58 14.42 -1.66 5.11
N ILE A 59 13.75 -1.30 6.21
CA ILE A 59 14.18 -1.68 7.56
C ILE A 59 14.13 -3.20 7.73
N THR A 60 13.04 -3.83 7.30
CA THR A 60 12.89 -5.28 7.36
C THR A 60 13.97 -5.99 6.52
N ALA A 61 14.37 -5.38 5.40
CA ALA A 61 15.46 -5.88 4.54
C ALA A 61 16.87 -5.55 5.07
N GLY A 62 17.01 -4.81 6.17
CA GLY A 62 18.30 -4.41 6.72
C GLY A 62 19.04 -3.35 5.90
N LEU A 63 18.34 -2.64 5.02
CA LEU A 63 18.89 -1.59 4.15
C LEU A 63 18.80 -0.20 4.79
N ILE A 64 17.95 -0.06 5.80
CA ILE A 64 17.80 1.16 6.61
C ILE A 64 17.75 0.75 8.08
N GLU A 65 18.42 1.52 8.92
CA GLU A 65 18.38 1.33 10.37
C GLU A 65 17.80 2.55 11.08
N LYS A 66 17.09 2.34 12.19
CA LYS A 66 16.72 3.43 13.09
C LYS A 66 17.95 3.86 13.88
N ASP A 67 18.09 5.16 14.13
CA ASP A 67 19.09 5.64 15.07
C ASP A 67 18.93 4.98 16.45
N ARG A 68 20.05 4.84 17.17
CA ARG A 68 20.09 4.28 18.52
C ARG A 68 19.22 5.08 19.47
N GLU A 69 19.19 6.40 19.29
CA GLU A 69 18.33 7.28 20.06
C GLU A 69 16.89 7.18 19.56
N GLN A 70 16.02 6.67 20.43
CA GLN A 70 14.58 6.63 20.18
C GLN A 70 13.98 8.01 20.47
N ARG A 71 13.38 8.62 19.44
CA ARG A 71 12.78 9.95 19.50
C ARG A 71 11.28 9.85 19.19
N LYS A 72 10.45 10.50 20.01
CA LYS A 72 8.99 10.56 19.80
C LYS A 72 8.61 11.31 18.51
N ARG A 73 9.42 12.28 18.11
CA ARG A 73 9.26 13.07 16.89
C ARG A 73 10.58 13.10 16.16
N ASP A 74 10.51 13.18 14.84
CA ASP A 74 11.69 13.31 13.98
C ASP A 74 12.73 12.23 14.26
N GLN A 75 12.24 10.99 14.36
CA GLN A 75 13.09 9.81 14.44
C GLN A 75 14.05 9.84 13.25
N LEU A 76 15.34 9.71 13.58
CA LEU A 76 16.42 9.67 12.62
C LEU A 76 16.61 8.22 12.14
N PHE A 77 16.86 8.09 10.83
CA PHE A 77 17.13 6.83 10.15
C PHE A 77 18.46 6.96 9.40
N HIS A 78 19.19 5.85 9.31
CA HIS A 78 20.46 5.74 8.61
C HIS A 78 20.31 4.83 7.40
N VAL A 79 20.80 5.31 6.26
CA VAL A 79 20.90 4.50 5.05
C VAL A 79 22.14 3.61 5.15
N MET A 80 21.96 2.31 5.00
CA MET A 80 23.07 1.37 5.04
C MET A 80 23.86 1.40 3.72
N PRO A 81 25.20 1.24 3.74
CA PRO A 81 25.99 1.17 2.50
C PRO A 81 25.53 0.07 1.54
N SER A 82 24.99 -1.01 2.09
CA SER A 82 24.40 -2.13 1.36
C SER A 82 23.23 -1.72 0.46
N LEU A 83 22.60 -0.55 0.67
CA LEU A 83 21.52 -0.05 -0.20
C LEU A 83 21.98 0.11 -1.66
N LYS A 84 23.23 0.52 -1.89
CA LYS A 84 23.79 0.71 -3.25
C LYS A 84 24.01 -0.60 -3.99
N GLU A 85 24.25 -1.66 -3.24
CA GLU A 85 24.62 -2.98 -3.74
C GLU A 85 23.42 -3.95 -3.70
N ALA A 86 22.28 -3.50 -3.15
CA ALA A 86 21.10 -4.31 -2.98
C ALA A 86 20.38 -4.55 -4.32
N GLU A 87 20.03 -5.80 -4.58
CA GLU A 87 19.12 -6.17 -5.67
C GLU A 87 17.69 -5.76 -5.30
N LEU A 88 17.33 -4.52 -5.66
CA LEU A 88 16.02 -3.92 -5.42
C LEU A 88 15.16 -3.97 -6.68
N CYS A 89 13.86 -4.23 -6.49
CA CYS A 89 12.90 -4.07 -7.58
C CYS A 89 12.37 -2.63 -7.56
N LEU A 90 12.85 -1.80 -8.50
CA LEU A 90 12.46 -0.39 -8.64
C LEU A 90 11.10 -0.19 -9.34
N GLU A 91 10.37 -1.27 -9.59
CA GLU A 91 9.01 -1.29 -10.13
C GLU A 91 7.96 -1.09 -9.02
N GLY A 92 8.38 -0.58 -7.86
CA GLY A 92 7.46 -0.29 -6.77
C GLY A 92 6.43 0.77 -7.18
N GLU A 93 5.20 0.57 -6.72
CA GLU A 93 4.09 1.51 -6.93
C GLU A 93 4.49 2.91 -6.47
N CYS A 94 4.25 3.89 -7.34
CA CYS A 94 4.59 5.27 -7.08
C CYS A 94 3.55 6.02 -6.25
N PHE A 95 3.89 7.21 -5.76
CA PHE A 95 3.01 7.95 -4.86
C PHE A 95 1.60 8.19 -5.43
N GLU A 96 1.46 8.61 -6.69
CA GLU A 96 0.16 8.96 -7.28
C GLU A 96 -0.72 7.72 -7.43
N ALA A 97 -0.16 6.60 -7.87
CA ALA A 97 -0.88 5.34 -7.98
C ALA A 97 -1.31 4.82 -6.59
N TRP A 98 -0.40 4.86 -5.62
CA TRP A 98 -0.68 4.50 -4.22
C TRP A 98 -1.76 5.41 -3.61
N HIS A 99 -1.69 6.71 -3.88
CA HIS A 99 -2.62 7.72 -3.39
C HIS A 99 -4.00 7.55 -4.01
N GLN A 100 -4.09 7.34 -5.32
CA GLN A 100 -5.35 7.11 -6.02
C GLN A 100 -6.05 5.83 -5.56
N ARG A 101 -5.29 4.78 -5.22
CA ARG A 101 -5.83 3.54 -4.66
C ARG A 101 -6.39 3.70 -3.25
N LEU A 102 -5.81 4.60 -2.45
CA LEU A 102 -6.15 4.78 -1.03
C LEU A 102 -7.03 5.99 -0.73
N ALA A 103 -7.19 6.92 -1.67
CA ALA A 103 -8.10 8.05 -1.55
C ALA A 103 -9.51 7.62 -1.99
N PRO A 104 -10.49 7.47 -1.08
CA PRO A 104 -11.89 7.41 -1.47
C PRO A 104 -12.30 8.79 -2.01
N HIS A 105 -12.51 8.87 -3.33
CA HIS A 105 -13.27 9.91 -4.07
C HIS A 105 -13.32 11.31 -3.42
N LEU A 106 -12.27 12.11 -3.58
CA LEU A 106 -12.36 13.56 -3.32
C LEU A 106 -12.16 14.45 -4.55
N GLU A 107 -11.99 13.88 -5.75
CA GLU A 107 -11.79 14.68 -6.96
C GLU A 107 -12.58 14.13 -8.16
N GLU A 108 -13.90 14.15 -8.05
CA GLU A 108 -14.76 14.29 -9.22
C GLU A 108 -15.12 15.78 -9.38
N LYS A 109 -14.15 16.57 -9.82
CA LYS A 109 -14.46 17.79 -10.54
C LYS A 109 -13.37 18.08 -11.55
N GLN A 110 -13.82 18.21 -12.80
CA GLN A 110 -13.09 18.74 -13.96
C GLN A 110 -12.26 17.77 -14.79
N LYS A 111 -12.91 16.81 -15.46
CA LYS A 111 -12.71 16.60 -16.91
C LYS A 111 -13.85 15.81 -17.57
N ALA A 112 -15.05 16.37 -17.57
CA ALA A 112 -16.11 15.95 -18.49
C ALA A 112 -16.31 17.02 -19.56
N SER A 113 -15.56 16.91 -20.65
CA SER A 113 -15.97 17.43 -21.95
C SER A 113 -15.25 16.67 -23.07
N THR A 114 -15.99 16.51 -24.18
CA THR A 114 -15.69 15.87 -25.46
C THR A 114 -15.77 14.33 -25.49
N VAL A 115 -16.94 13.68 -25.65
CA VAL A 115 -17.89 13.55 -26.80
C VAL A 115 -17.57 12.39 -27.75
N SER A 116 -18.54 11.46 -27.84
CA SER A 116 -19.01 10.60 -28.96
C SER A 116 -18.00 9.74 -29.75
N GLU A 117 -18.29 8.55 -30.28
CA GLU A 117 -19.53 7.82 -30.55
C GLU A 117 -19.19 6.32 -30.81
N SER A 118 -20.18 5.46 -30.55
CA SER A 118 -20.48 4.10 -31.05
C SER A 118 -19.58 3.41 -32.10
N THR A 119 -19.48 2.07 -32.04
CA THR A 119 -20.23 1.12 -32.90
C THR A 119 -19.91 -0.34 -32.54
N ASP A 120 -20.95 -1.20 -32.54
CA ASP A 120 -20.94 -2.66 -32.48
C ASP A 120 -20.07 -3.34 -33.57
N GLN A 121 -19.42 -4.45 -33.24
CA GLN A 121 -19.73 -5.79 -33.80
C GLN A 121 -18.58 -6.80 -33.61
N GLU A 122 -19.03 -8.03 -33.36
CA GLU A 122 -18.31 -9.28 -33.16
C GLU A 122 -17.29 -9.64 -34.26
N LYS A 123 -16.18 -10.28 -33.87
CA LYS A 123 -15.76 -11.58 -34.45
C LYS A 123 -14.63 -12.28 -33.66
N LYS A 124 -14.95 -13.51 -33.25
CA LYS A 124 -14.11 -14.71 -33.02
C LYS A 124 -12.58 -14.57 -33.12
N GLY A 125 -11.92 -14.94 -32.02
CA GLY A 125 -10.53 -15.37 -31.97
C GLY A 125 -10.23 -16.03 -30.63
N ASP A 126 -9.77 -17.26 -30.66
CA ASP A 126 -9.46 -18.16 -29.54
C ASP A 126 -8.30 -17.63 -28.67
N GLY A 127 -8.62 -16.65 -27.82
CA GLY A 127 -7.68 -15.99 -26.88
C GLY A 127 -8.36 -15.10 -25.84
N HIS A 128 -9.70 -15.10 -25.76
CA HIS A 128 -10.49 -14.18 -24.94
C HIS A 128 -10.81 -14.68 -23.51
N ASN A 129 -10.57 -15.96 -23.21
CA ASN A 129 -11.02 -16.54 -21.95
C ASN A 129 -10.11 -16.20 -20.76
N GLU A 130 -8.81 -16.03 -21.01
CA GLU A 130 -7.82 -15.74 -19.97
C GLU A 130 -7.87 -14.27 -19.52
N SER A 131 -7.94 -13.32 -20.46
CA SER A 131 -8.13 -11.89 -20.14
C SER A 131 -9.43 -11.62 -19.38
N THR A 132 -10.51 -12.34 -19.71
CA THR A 132 -11.80 -12.18 -19.00
C THR A 132 -11.75 -12.81 -17.60
N SER A 133 -11.07 -13.94 -17.45
CA SER A 133 -10.86 -14.60 -16.15
C SER A 133 -9.95 -13.78 -15.24
N HIS A 134 -8.88 -13.20 -15.79
CA HIS A 134 -7.97 -12.31 -15.09
C HIS A 134 -8.69 -11.07 -14.58
N ALA A 135 -9.37 -10.32 -15.45
CA ALA A 135 -10.12 -9.12 -15.08
C ALA A 135 -11.21 -9.41 -14.03
N THR A 136 -11.88 -10.56 -14.13
CA THR A 136 -12.89 -10.99 -13.14
C THR A 136 -12.27 -11.27 -11.76
N LEU A 137 -11.09 -11.90 -11.73
CA LEU A 137 -10.37 -12.17 -10.49
C LEU A 137 -9.79 -10.90 -9.87
N GLU A 138 -9.32 -9.94 -10.67
CA GLU A 138 -8.88 -8.63 -10.19
C GLU A 138 -10.03 -7.85 -9.54
N LYS A 139 -11.21 -7.87 -10.17
CA LYS A 139 -12.42 -7.28 -9.60
C LYS A 139 -12.76 -7.91 -8.24
N LYS A 140 -12.80 -9.26 -8.18
CA LYS A 140 -13.04 -9.98 -6.92
C LYS A 140 -11.98 -9.70 -5.87
N LEU A 141 -10.71 -9.57 -6.25
CA LEU A 141 -9.62 -9.22 -5.35
C LEU A 141 -9.85 -7.83 -4.74
N LYS A 142 -10.23 -6.84 -5.56
CA LYS A 142 -10.51 -5.48 -5.09
C LYS A 142 -11.68 -5.44 -4.12
N GLU A 143 -12.77 -6.13 -4.44
CA GLU A 143 -13.97 -6.25 -3.57
C GLU A 143 -13.61 -6.93 -2.25
N THR A 144 -12.95 -8.09 -2.29
CA THR A 144 -12.56 -8.85 -1.10
C THR A 144 -11.57 -8.07 -0.22
N LYS A 145 -10.63 -7.33 -0.82
CA LYS A 145 -9.71 -6.44 -0.09
C LYS A 145 -10.47 -5.33 0.63
N SER A 146 -11.47 -4.73 -0.01
CA SER A 146 -12.30 -3.70 0.62
C SER A 146 -13.07 -4.26 1.82
N GLU A 147 -13.68 -5.43 1.68
CA GLU A 147 -14.38 -6.11 2.79
C GLU A 147 -13.43 -6.49 3.93
N PHE A 148 -12.22 -6.96 3.60
CA PHE A 148 -11.20 -7.27 4.60
C PHE A 148 -10.88 -6.07 5.48
N PHE A 149 -10.62 -4.90 4.89
CA PHE A 149 -10.31 -3.69 5.65
C PHE A 149 -11.48 -3.20 6.49
N ALA A 150 -12.72 -3.35 6.02
CA ALA A 150 -13.90 -3.03 6.81
C ALA A 150 -14.01 -3.93 8.05
N ALA A 151 -13.89 -5.25 7.89
CA ALA A 151 -13.94 -6.21 8.99
C ALA A 151 -12.77 -6.05 9.97
N LEU A 152 -11.57 -5.74 9.45
CA LEU A 152 -10.40 -5.46 10.30
C LEU A 152 -10.61 -4.19 11.13
N GLY A 153 -11.11 -3.11 10.54
CA GLY A 153 -11.39 -1.87 11.26
C GLY A 153 -12.46 -2.04 12.33
N GLU A 154 -13.47 -2.88 12.09
CA GLU A 154 -14.46 -3.27 13.09
C GLU A 154 -13.81 -4.02 14.27
N ALA A 155 -12.97 -5.01 13.99
CA ALA A 155 -12.24 -5.75 15.03
C ALA A 155 -11.29 -4.85 15.85
N GLU A 156 -10.57 -3.93 15.19
CA GLU A 156 -9.71 -2.94 15.86
C GLU A 156 -10.53 -1.99 16.74
N THR A 157 -11.72 -1.58 16.27
CA THR A 157 -12.63 -0.74 17.06
C THR A 157 -13.12 -1.47 18.30
N PHE A 158 -13.54 -2.73 18.18
CA PHE A 158 -13.90 -3.53 19.34
C PHE A 158 -12.73 -3.73 20.30
N GLN A 159 -11.51 -3.96 19.79
CA GLN A 159 -10.32 -4.07 20.61
C GLN A 159 -10.06 -2.79 21.41
N GLN A 160 -10.21 -1.63 20.77
CA GLN A 160 -10.06 -0.33 21.41
C GLN A 160 -11.16 -0.11 22.47
N LEU A 161 -12.42 -0.39 22.16
CA LEU A 161 -13.54 -0.29 23.10
C LEU A 161 -13.36 -1.19 24.33
N MET A 162 -12.88 -2.42 24.14
CA MET A 162 -12.54 -3.32 25.24
C MET A 162 -11.38 -2.78 26.10
N SER A 163 -10.45 -2.04 25.52
CA SER A 163 -9.35 -1.40 26.24
C SER A 163 -9.83 -0.19 27.04
N ASP A 164 -10.63 0.68 26.41
CA ASP A 164 -11.07 1.96 26.98
C ASP A 164 -12.19 1.79 28.01
N TYR A 165 -13.06 0.79 27.81
CA TYR A 165 -14.23 0.51 28.64
C TYR A 165 -14.27 -0.97 29.03
N PRO A 166 -13.48 -1.41 30.04
CA PRO A 166 -13.40 -2.80 30.44
C PRO A 166 -14.74 -3.43 30.85
N GLU A 167 -15.70 -2.62 31.30
CA GLU A 167 -17.07 -3.01 31.62
C GLU A 167 -17.88 -3.49 30.42
N LEU A 168 -17.54 -3.07 29.20
CA LEU A 168 -18.20 -3.50 27.97
C LEU A 168 -17.69 -4.85 27.47
N LYS A 169 -16.52 -5.33 27.95
CA LYS A 169 -15.89 -6.58 27.50
C LYS A 169 -16.86 -7.77 27.46
N PRO A 170 -17.66 -8.07 28.51
CA PRO A 170 -18.55 -9.23 28.48
C PRO A 170 -19.61 -9.16 27.38
N GLY A 171 -20.02 -7.95 26.99
CA GLY A 171 -21.04 -7.74 25.95
C GLY A 171 -20.50 -7.83 24.53
N ILE A 172 -19.27 -7.35 24.28
CA ILE A 172 -18.72 -7.20 22.92
C ILE A 172 -17.63 -8.22 22.57
N THR A 173 -17.27 -9.14 23.48
CA THR A 173 -16.22 -10.16 23.23
C THR A 173 -16.59 -11.08 22.06
N LEU A 174 -17.87 -11.44 21.92
CA LEU A 174 -18.33 -12.27 20.80
C LEU A 174 -18.23 -11.50 19.49
N ASP A 175 -18.73 -10.26 19.44
CA ASP A 175 -18.64 -9.42 18.24
C ASP A 175 -17.20 -9.16 17.81
N TYR A 176 -16.29 -8.93 18.76
CA TYR A 176 -14.85 -8.85 18.49
C TYR A 176 -14.32 -10.13 17.83
N ARG A 177 -14.66 -11.30 18.40
CA ARG A 177 -14.20 -12.59 17.85
C ARG A 177 -14.74 -12.82 16.45
N ASP A 178 -16.00 -12.49 16.20
CA ASP A 178 -16.64 -12.66 14.90
C ASP A 178 -16.03 -11.71 13.86
N ALA A 179 -15.82 -10.43 14.20
CA ALA A 179 -15.14 -9.47 13.33
C ALA A 179 -13.69 -9.89 13.04
N HIS A 180 -12.96 -10.36 14.06
CA HIS A 180 -11.60 -10.86 13.91
C HIS A 180 -11.52 -12.13 13.05
N GLU A 181 -12.41 -13.11 13.26
CA GLU A 181 -12.48 -14.31 12.44
C GLU A 181 -12.84 -13.97 10.98
N ARG A 182 -13.82 -13.08 10.78
CA ARG A 182 -14.21 -12.59 9.45
C ARG A 182 -13.03 -11.94 8.74
N SER A 183 -12.28 -11.07 9.41
CA SER A 183 -11.07 -10.44 8.84
C SER A 183 -10.02 -11.49 8.44
N SER A 184 -9.84 -12.55 9.25
CA SER A 184 -8.88 -13.61 8.98
C SER A 184 -9.28 -14.45 7.76
N ARG A 185 -10.58 -14.78 7.62
CA ARG A 185 -11.11 -15.49 6.45
C ARG A 185 -10.97 -14.66 5.18
N LEU A 186 -11.31 -13.37 5.24
CA LEU A 186 -11.17 -12.45 4.10
C LEU A 186 -9.70 -12.28 3.69
N LEU A 187 -8.77 -12.20 4.64
CA LEU A 187 -7.32 -12.16 4.34
C LEU A 187 -6.83 -13.44 3.64
N GLY A 188 -7.34 -14.60 4.06
CA GLY A 188 -7.11 -15.87 3.37
C GLY A 188 -7.61 -15.85 1.93
N ASN A 189 -8.80 -15.31 1.69
CA ASN A 189 -9.37 -15.15 0.35
C ASN A 189 -8.54 -14.18 -0.52
N VAL A 190 -8.13 -13.04 0.04
CA VAL A 190 -7.22 -12.09 -0.62
C VAL A 190 -5.94 -12.81 -1.05
N SER A 191 -5.31 -13.55 -0.13
CA SER A 191 -4.08 -14.30 -0.40
C SER A 191 -4.26 -15.36 -1.49
N ALA A 192 -5.42 -16.04 -1.51
CA ALA A 192 -5.73 -17.04 -2.53
C ALA A 192 -5.94 -16.39 -3.91
N LEU A 193 -6.66 -15.26 -3.98
CA LEU A 193 -6.91 -14.51 -5.21
C LEU A 193 -5.62 -13.91 -5.78
N GLU A 194 -4.75 -13.36 -4.95
CA GLU A 194 -3.42 -12.87 -5.37
C GLU A 194 -2.58 -14.00 -5.97
N LYS A 195 -2.55 -15.18 -5.32
CA LYS A 195 -1.85 -16.36 -5.85
C LYS A 195 -2.45 -16.86 -7.16
N ALA A 196 -3.77 -16.79 -7.32
CA ALA A 196 -4.44 -17.18 -8.55
C ALA A 196 -4.11 -16.23 -9.71
N LEU A 197 -4.18 -14.91 -9.47
CA LEU A 197 -3.79 -13.89 -10.44
C LEU A 197 -2.33 -14.00 -10.84
N HIS A 198 -1.42 -14.21 -9.89
CA HIS A 198 0.00 -14.42 -10.20
C HIS A 198 0.23 -15.65 -11.09
N ARG A 199 -0.59 -16.71 -10.98
CA ARG A 199 -0.48 -17.89 -11.86
C ARG A 199 -1.05 -17.66 -13.26
N LEU A 200 -2.00 -16.74 -13.41
CA LEU A 200 -2.62 -16.37 -14.68
C LEU A 200 -1.86 -15.24 -15.41
N GLY A 201 -1.11 -14.42 -14.68
CA GLY A 201 -0.25 -13.36 -15.22
C GLY A 201 1.21 -13.77 -15.38
N ALA A 202 1.57 -15.03 -15.08
CA ALA A 202 2.90 -15.57 -15.32
C ALA A 202 3.01 -16.04 -16.78
N PRO A 203 4.01 -15.59 -17.56
CA PRO A 203 4.31 -16.16 -18.87
C PRO A 203 4.81 -17.61 -18.77
#